data_AF-A0A348WNV7-F1
#
_entry.id   AF-A0A348WNV7-F1
#
_cell.length_a   1.000
_cell.length_b   1.000
_cell.length_c   1.000
_cell.angle_alpha   90.00
_cell.angle_beta   90.00
_cell.angle_gamma   90.00
#
_symmetry.space_group_name_H-M   'P 1'
#
loop_
_entity.id
_entity.type
_entity.pdbx_description
1 polymer ?
#
loop_
_entity_poly.entity_id
_entity_poly.type
_entity_poly.pdbx_seq_one_letter_code
_entity_poly.pdbx_strand_id
1 'polypeptide(L)' 'EQQWVDVGQPIAEMGDSGTTRVMLHFEVRYRGKSVNPRHYLPN' A
#
# COMPACT_ATOMS: atom_id res chain seq x y z
N GLU A 1 -10.90 -14.08 -3.29
CA GLU A 1 -9.75 -14.99 -3.11
C GLU A 1 -8.84 -14.38 -2.04
N GLN A 2 -8.20 -15.21 -1.20
CA GLN A 2 -7.33 -14.76 -0.11
C GLN A 2 -5.91 -15.24 -0.39
N GLN A 3 -5.01 -14.31 -0.69
CA GLN A 3 -3.58 -14.59 -0.85
C GLN A 3 -2.84 -14.15 0.43
N TRP A 4 -2.10 -15.07 1.03
CA TRP A 4 -1.16 -14.74 2.10
C TRP A 4 0.07 -14.06 1.51
N VAL A 5 0.54 -12.99 2.14
CA VAL A 5 1.69 -12.20 1.69
C VAL A 5 2.72 -12.11 2.80
N ASP A 6 3.98 -12.36 2.46
CA ASP A 6 5.11 -12.22 3.37
C ASP A 6 5.76 -10.83 3.26
N VAL A 7 6.48 -10.42 4.31
CA VAL A 7 7.23 -9.17 4.30
C VAL A 7 8.28 -9.21 3.19
N GLY A 8 8.25 -8.18 2.32
CA GLY A 8 9.17 -8.06 1.19
C GLY A 8 8.73 -8.78 -0.08
N GLN A 9 7.61 -9.52 -0.03
CA GLN A 9 7.04 -10.15 -1.23
C GLN A 9 6.56 -9.08 -2.23
N PRO A 10 6.97 -9.15 -3.51
CA PRO A 10 6.37 -8.33 -4.55
C PRO A 10 4.91 -8.72 -4.76
N ILE A 11 4.01 -7.74 -4.67
CA ILE A 11 2.57 -7.94 -4.83
C ILE A 11 1.96 -7.17 -6.02
N ALA A 12 2.71 -6.20 -6.57
CA ALA A 12 2.32 -5.38 -7.72
C ALA A 12 3.51 -4.57 -8.25
N GLU A 13 3.35 -4.02 -9.45
CA GLU A 13 4.20 -2.96 -10.01
C GLU A 13 3.51 -1.60 -9.89
N MET A 14 4.28 -0.51 -9.84
CA MET A 14 3.71 0.84 -9.82
C MET A 14 3.03 1.15 -11.15
N GLY A 15 1.88 1.84 -11.10
CA GLY A 15 1.13 2.26 -12.26
C GLY A 15 0.39 3.58 -12.01
N ASP A 16 -0.51 3.92 -12.92
CA ASP A 16 -1.27 5.17 -12.93
C ASP A 16 -2.79 4.96 -12.89
N SER A 17 -3.25 3.76 -12.50
CA SER A 17 -4.67 3.46 -12.40
C SER A 17 -5.40 4.44 -11.46
N GLY A 18 -6.35 5.21 -11.99
CA GLY A 18 -7.13 6.20 -11.22
C GLY A 18 -6.40 7.52 -10.93
N THR A 19 -5.29 7.79 -11.60
CA THR A 19 -4.49 9.03 -11.48
C THR A 19 -3.93 9.44 -12.85
N THR A 20 -3.24 10.58 -12.93
CA THR A 20 -2.66 11.13 -14.18
C THR A 20 -1.16 10.86 -14.33
N ARG A 21 -0.54 10.17 -13.36
CA ARG A 21 0.89 9.84 -13.36
C ARG A 21 1.16 8.53 -12.63
N VAL A 22 2.24 7.84 -13.00
CA VAL A 22 2.72 6.66 -12.28
C VAL A 22 3.10 7.05 -10.86
N MET A 23 2.42 6.47 -9.88
CA MET A 23 2.69 6.72 -8.47
C MET A 23 2.20 5.56 -7.60
N LEU A 24 2.76 5.46 -6.40
CA LEU A 24 2.35 4.49 -5.41
C LEU A 24 1.51 5.19 -4.33
N HIS A 25 0.27 4.72 -4.17
CA HIS A 25 -0.63 5.20 -3.11
C HIS A 25 -0.72 4.13 -2.02
N PHE A 26 -0.34 4.50 -0.78
CA PHE A 26 -0.44 3.64 0.40
C PHE A 26 -1.50 4.16 1.36
N GLU A 27 -2.39 3.27 1.82
CA GLU A 27 -3.30 3.50 2.93
C GLU A 27 -3.06 2.46 4.02
N VAL A 28 -2.89 2.92 5.27
CA VAL A 28 -2.85 2.06 6.44
C VAL A 28 -4.10 2.32 7.27
N ARG A 29 -4.82 1.25 7.63
CA ARG A 29 -6.03 1.33 8.46
C ARG A 29 -5.86 0.54 9.74
N TYR A 30 -6.16 1.18 10.87
CA TYR A 30 -6.24 0.50 12.17
C TYR A 30 -7.67 0.58 12.68
N ARG A 31 -8.28 -0.58 12.95
CA ARG A 31 -9.68 -0.69 13.41
C ARG A 31 -10.66 0.11 12.53
N GLY A 32 -10.47 0.05 11.21
CA GLY A 32 -11.32 0.71 10.22
C GLY A 32 -11.02 2.19 9.98
N LYS A 33 -10.19 2.85 10.81
CA LYS A 33 -9.79 4.25 10.63
C LYS A 33 -8.45 4.37 9.90
N SER A 34 -8.37 5.28 8.94
CA SER A 34 -7.10 5.60 8.27
C SER A 34 -6.15 6.28 9.27
N VAL A 35 -4.89 5.83 9.28
CA VAL A 35 -3.82 6.37 10.12
C VAL A 35 -2.66 6.85 9.24
N ASN A 36 -1.77 7.70 9.77
CA ASN A 36 -0.63 8.19 9.00
C ASN A 36 0.32 7.03 8.63
N PRO A 37 0.50 6.69 7.34
CA PRO A 37 1.31 5.55 6.92
C PRO A 37 2.79 5.67 7.27
N ARG A 38 3.32 6.90 7.42
CA ARG A 38 4.75 7.12 7.71
C ARG A 38 5.23 6.49 9.02
N HIS A 39 4.32 6.16 9.94
CA HIS A 39 4.68 5.44 11.18
C HIS A 39 4.86 3.93 10.97
N TYR A 40 4.46 3.38 9.83
CA TYR A 40 4.45 1.94 9.53
C TYR A 40 5.29 1.57 8.31
N LEU A 41 5.69 2.56 7.52
CA LEU A 41 6.57 2.36 6.39
C LEU A 41 8.03 2.43 6.86
N PRO A 42 8.91 1.60 6.28
CA PRO A 42 10.35 1.73 6.51
C PRO A 42 10.85 3.11 6.05
N ASN A 43 11.90 3.61 6.71
CA ASN A 43 12.57 4.87 6.37
C ASN A 43 13.35 4.77 5.06
#